data_AF-A0A183D6B8-F1
#
_entry.id   AF-A0A183D6B8-F1
#
_cell.length_a   1.000
_cell.length_b   1.000
_cell.length_c   1.000
_cell.angle_alpha   90.00
_cell.angle_beta   90.00
_cell.angle_gamma   90.00
#
_symmetry.space_group_name_H-M   'P 1'
#
loop_
_entity.id
_entity.type
_entity.pdbx_description
1 polymer ?
#
loop_
_entity_poly.entity_id
_entity_poly.type
_entity_poly.pdbx_seq_one_letter_code
_entity_poly.pdbx_strand_id
1 'polypeptide(L)'
;LFQECCILLLDHTATVNADDCENCLIVLGPCKGSVFIRDCKNSTVFTVCQQFRSRDCVNIDVFLFCTTRPSIESSKQMRFRSLALSYEKLEGFKSLLSYSNRFHFNNATFTEHMLKASFSPFNNNWNKVYDFTPDESLPNFEICSTVSDLLRSAQEPLGVQ
;
A
#
# COMPACT_ATOMS: atom_id res chain seq x y z
N LEU A 1 -5.27 17.76 5.91
CA LEU A 1 -5.70 16.68 6.81
C LEU A 1 -6.88 15.95 6.18
N PHE A 2 -6.69 14.70 5.75
CA PHE A 2 -7.76 13.83 5.26
C PHE A 2 -8.07 12.79 6.34
N GLN A 3 -9.34 12.59 6.68
CA GLN A 3 -9.76 11.65 7.72
C GLN A 3 -10.90 10.77 7.22
N GLU A 4 -10.83 9.47 7.52
CA GLU A 4 -11.89 8.48 7.19
C GLU A 4 -12.25 8.46 5.69
N CYS A 5 -11.25 8.75 4.85
CA CYS A 5 -11.40 8.88 3.41
C CYS A 5 -10.91 7.64 2.65
N CYS A 6 -11.59 7.33 1.55
CA CYS A 6 -11.06 6.48 0.49
C CYS A 6 -10.51 7.38 -0.64
N ILE A 7 -9.19 7.41 -0.78
CA ILE A 7 -8.47 8.23 -1.75
C ILE A 7 -8.00 7.32 -2.88
N LEU A 8 -8.52 7.56 -4.09
CA LEU A 8 -8.23 6.77 -5.28
C LEU A 8 -7.58 7.66 -6.34
N LEU A 9 -6.28 7.49 -6.58
CA LEU A 9 -5.55 8.16 -7.65
C LEU A 9 -5.08 7.11 -8.66
N LEU A 10 -5.97 6.75 -9.58
CA LEU A 10 -5.80 5.58 -10.46
C LEU A 10 -5.21 5.94 -11.82
N ASP A 11 -4.17 6.75 -11.81
CA ASP A 11 -3.44 7.17 -13.01
C ASP A 11 -1.93 7.02 -12.79
N HIS A 12 -1.18 7.12 -13.88
CA HIS A 12 0.27 7.19 -13.83
C HIS A 12 0.71 8.53 -13.24
N THR A 13 1.63 8.48 -12.28
CA THR A 13 2.13 9.68 -11.59
C THR A 13 3.65 9.75 -11.67
N ALA A 14 4.19 10.96 -11.62
CA ALA A 14 5.64 11.14 -11.51
C ALA A 14 6.12 11.01 -10.06
N THR A 15 5.39 11.59 -9.12
CA THR A 15 5.67 11.58 -7.69
C THR A 15 4.36 11.79 -6.94
N VAL A 16 4.20 11.17 -5.78
CA VAL A 16 3.05 11.38 -4.89
C VAL A 16 3.54 11.64 -3.48
N ASN A 17 3.00 12.68 -2.85
CA ASN A 17 3.13 12.91 -1.41
C ASN A 17 1.73 12.77 -0.80
N ALA A 18 1.59 11.91 0.19
CA ALA A 18 0.39 11.80 1.01
C ALA A 18 0.75 12.20 2.43
N ASP A 19 0.21 13.34 2.85
CA ASP A 19 0.52 13.96 4.13
C ASP A 19 -0.75 14.07 4.98
N ASP A 20 -0.62 13.90 6.29
CA ASP A 20 -1.69 14.15 7.25
C ASP A 20 -2.98 13.36 6.96
N CYS A 21 -2.84 12.07 6.62
CA CYS A 21 -3.97 11.16 6.41
C CYS A 21 -4.17 10.24 7.62
N GLU A 22 -5.42 10.15 8.11
CA GLU A 22 -5.76 9.29 9.24
C GLU A 22 -7.01 8.45 8.95
N ASN A 23 -6.97 7.17 9.33
CA ASN A 23 -8.06 6.22 9.06
C ASN A 23 -8.43 6.14 7.57
N CYS A 24 -7.44 6.27 6.68
CA CYS A 24 -7.64 6.33 5.24
C CYS A 24 -7.29 5.03 4.53
N LEU A 25 -8.02 4.79 3.43
CA LEU A 25 -7.58 3.89 2.38
C LEU A 25 -7.01 4.71 1.23
N ILE A 26 -5.75 4.50 0.88
CA ILE A 26 -5.04 5.24 -0.16
C ILE A 26 -4.64 4.25 -1.26
N VAL A 27 -5.22 4.39 -2.44
CA VAL A 27 -4.90 3.56 -3.61
C VAL A 27 -4.30 4.44 -4.69
N LEU A 28 -3.04 4.18 -5.00
CA LEU A 28 -2.27 4.91 -5.99
C LEU A 28 -1.99 4.00 -7.19
N GLY A 29 -2.22 4.53 -8.38
CA GLY A 29 -1.74 3.97 -9.62
C GLY A 29 -0.20 3.99 -9.68
N PRO A 30 0.38 3.46 -10.78
CA PRO A 30 1.83 3.38 -10.91
C PRO A 30 2.51 4.76 -10.84
N CYS A 31 3.39 4.93 -9.88
CA CYS A 31 4.20 6.12 -9.70
C CYS A 31 5.61 5.87 -10.25
N LYS A 32 5.96 6.49 -11.38
CA LYS A 32 7.27 6.32 -12.04
C LYS A 32 8.45 6.70 -11.14
N GLY A 33 8.25 7.66 -10.24
CA GLY A 33 9.25 8.10 -9.26
C GLY A 33 8.89 7.64 -7.86
N SER A 34 8.77 8.60 -6.96
CA SER A 34 8.69 8.36 -5.52
C SER A 34 7.28 8.52 -4.96
N VAL A 35 6.96 7.68 -3.99
CA VAL A 35 5.78 7.84 -3.13
C VAL A 35 6.28 8.12 -1.72
N PHE A 36 5.88 9.26 -1.17
CA PHE A 36 6.17 9.66 0.21
C PHE A 36 4.89 9.66 1.02
N ILE A 37 4.90 8.94 2.13
CA ILE A 37 3.81 8.93 3.12
C ILE A 37 4.34 9.63 4.38
N ARG A 38 3.72 10.74 4.80
CA ARG A 38 4.19 11.55 5.93
C ARG A 38 3.08 11.86 6.90
N ASP A 39 3.38 11.81 8.19
CA ASP A 39 2.43 12.21 9.24
C ASP A 39 1.08 11.45 9.16
N CYS A 40 1.10 10.21 8.64
CA CYS A 40 -0.09 9.40 8.42
C CYS A 40 -0.31 8.36 9.52
N LYS A 41 -1.57 8.05 9.84
CA LYS A 41 -1.92 7.11 10.91
C LYS A 41 -3.05 6.16 10.53
N ASN A 42 -3.01 4.94 11.06
CA ASN A 42 -4.11 3.97 10.97
C ASN A 42 -4.67 3.78 9.55
N SER A 43 -3.79 3.78 8.56
CA SER A 43 -4.18 3.85 7.15
C SER A 43 -3.61 2.68 6.37
N THR A 44 -4.25 2.38 5.24
CA THR A 44 -3.78 1.37 4.30
C THR A 44 -3.38 2.02 3.00
N VAL A 45 -2.20 1.67 2.48
CA VAL A 45 -1.65 2.22 1.24
C VAL A 45 -1.42 1.10 0.23
N PHE A 46 -1.98 1.24 -0.97
CA PHE A 46 -1.69 0.40 -2.13
C PHE A 46 -0.94 1.23 -3.15
N THR A 47 0.28 0.80 -3.53
CA THR A 47 1.05 1.55 -4.52
C THR A 47 2.10 0.72 -5.25
N VAL A 48 2.33 1.09 -6.52
CA VAL A 48 3.48 0.67 -7.32
C VAL A 48 4.36 1.89 -7.48
N CYS A 49 5.62 1.82 -7.09
CA CYS A 49 6.53 2.96 -7.25
C CYS A 49 7.98 2.57 -7.53
N GLN A 50 8.78 3.53 -7.97
CA GLN A 50 10.22 3.32 -8.03
C GLN A 50 10.83 3.33 -6.64
N GLN A 51 10.46 4.35 -5.84
CA GLN A 51 10.99 4.60 -4.50
C GLN A 51 9.83 4.82 -3.52
N PHE A 52 9.81 4.08 -2.42
CA PHE A 52 8.84 4.28 -1.34
C PHE A 52 9.55 4.84 -0.12
N ARG A 53 9.01 5.92 0.45
CA ARG A 53 9.48 6.46 1.73
C ARG A 53 8.31 6.74 2.66
N SER A 54 8.46 6.40 3.94
CA SER A 54 7.56 6.88 4.99
C SER A 54 8.32 7.65 6.06
N ARG A 55 7.69 8.68 6.62
CA ARG A 55 8.20 9.41 7.77
C ARG A 55 7.09 9.74 8.74
N ASP A 56 7.35 9.65 10.05
CA ASP A 56 6.40 10.06 11.09
C ASP A 56 5.04 9.34 11.00
N CYS A 57 5.05 8.08 10.53
CA CYS A 57 3.86 7.28 10.30
C CYS A 57 3.62 6.24 11.40
N VAL A 58 2.36 5.99 11.74
CA VAL A 58 2.01 4.99 12.76
C VAL A 58 0.90 4.06 12.28
N ASN A 59 1.09 2.76 12.47
CA ASN A 59 0.08 1.75 12.19
C ASN A 59 -0.41 1.79 10.73
N ILE A 60 0.52 1.58 9.79
CA ILE A 60 0.22 1.62 8.35
C ILE A 60 0.42 0.24 7.73
N ASP A 61 -0.61 -0.26 7.03
CA ASP A 61 -0.47 -1.39 6.11
C ASP A 61 -0.05 -0.88 4.73
N VAL A 62 1.09 -1.37 4.22
CA VAL A 62 1.65 -0.97 2.92
C VAL A 62 1.68 -2.17 1.99
N PHE A 63 0.78 -2.17 1.01
CA PHE A 63 0.77 -3.10 -0.11
C PHE A 63 1.61 -2.52 -1.25
N LEU A 64 2.83 -3.04 -1.39
CA LEU A 64 3.89 -2.38 -2.15
C LEU A 64 4.42 -3.24 -3.29
N PHE A 65 4.57 -2.61 -4.45
CA PHE A 65 5.62 -2.95 -5.41
C PHE A 65 6.63 -1.80 -5.42
N CYS A 66 7.91 -2.08 -5.19
CA CYS A 66 8.95 -1.06 -5.19
C CYS A 66 10.18 -1.54 -5.92
N THR A 67 10.70 -0.76 -6.88
CA THR A 67 11.92 -1.16 -7.59
C THR A 67 13.18 -0.97 -6.77
N THR A 68 13.19 -0.02 -5.84
CA THR A 68 14.29 0.17 -4.89
C THR A 68 13.91 -0.38 -3.52
N ARG A 69 14.86 -0.36 -2.58
CA ARG A 69 14.56 -0.65 -1.18
C ARG A 69 13.62 0.42 -0.63
N PRO A 70 12.45 0.06 -0.07
CA PRO A 70 11.60 0.99 0.67
C PRO A 70 12.35 1.49 1.90
N SER A 71 12.07 2.72 2.33
CA SER A 71 12.65 3.26 3.56
C SER A 71 11.59 3.80 4.52
N ILE A 72 11.82 3.62 5.81
CA ILE A 72 11.03 4.25 6.87
C ILE A 72 11.93 5.08 7.79
N GLU A 73 11.37 6.11 8.40
CA GLU A 73 12.02 6.98 9.38
C GLU A 73 10.97 7.46 10.39
N SER A 74 11.32 7.51 11.68
CA SER A 74 10.44 7.94 12.79
C SER A 74 9.05 7.31 12.74
N SER A 75 8.92 6.10 12.22
CA SER A 75 7.64 5.43 11.96
C SER A 75 7.54 4.17 12.82
N LYS A 76 6.33 3.75 13.21
CA LYS A 76 6.10 2.56 14.04
C LYS A 76 4.92 1.74 13.54
N GLN A 77 4.94 0.44 13.82
CA GLN A 77 3.87 -0.50 13.45
C GLN A 77 3.57 -0.50 11.94
N MET A 78 4.62 -0.41 11.12
CA MET A 78 4.50 -0.49 9.66
C MET A 78 4.43 -1.95 9.22
N ARG A 79 3.49 -2.31 8.34
CA ARG A 79 3.30 -3.69 7.86
C ARG A 79 3.43 -3.73 6.35
N PHE A 80 4.51 -4.34 5.85
CA PHE A 80 4.77 -4.40 4.41
C PHE A 80 4.28 -5.73 3.82
N ARG A 81 3.58 -5.64 2.69
CA ARG A 81 2.97 -6.76 1.95
C ARG A 81 3.27 -6.63 0.46
N SER A 82 3.40 -7.75 -0.24
CA SER A 82 3.59 -7.75 -1.70
C SER A 82 2.30 -7.33 -2.40
N LEU A 83 2.35 -6.25 -3.17
CA LEU A 83 1.19 -5.82 -3.98
C LEU A 83 0.86 -6.83 -5.10
N ALA A 84 1.86 -7.57 -5.60
CA ALA A 84 1.64 -8.57 -6.66
C ALA A 84 0.66 -9.67 -6.23
N LEU A 85 0.71 -10.09 -4.96
CA LEU A 85 -0.23 -11.08 -4.39
C LEU A 85 -1.57 -10.47 -3.98
N SER A 86 -1.66 -9.14 -3.85
CA SER A 86 -2.87 -8.44 -3.44
C SER A 86 -3.68 -7.89 -4.60
N TYR A 87 -3.17 -7.87 -5.83
CA TYR A 87 -3.96 -7.44 -6.99
C TYR A 87 -5.14 -8.39 -7.26
N GLU A 88 -4.99 -9.70 -7.03
CA GLU A 88 -6.10 -10.67 -7.07
C GLU A 88 -7.24 -10.28 -6.13
N LYS A 89 -6.91 -9.73 -4.94
CA LYS A 89 -7.90 -9.22 -3.99
C LYS A 89 -8.43 -7.83 -4.35
N LEU A 90 -7.59 -6.99 -4.96
CA LEU A 90 -7.98 -5.67 -5.44
C LEU A 90 -9.06 -5.77 -6.52
N GLU A 91 -9.10 -6.83 -7.34
CA GLU A 91 -10.21 -7.10 -8.25
C GLU A 91 -11.55 -7.30 -7.51
N GLY A 92 -11.54 -7.99 -6.36
CA GLY A 92 -12.70 -8.07 -5.46
C GLY A 92 -13.11 -6.71 -4.90
N PHE A 93 -12.13 -5.86 -4.56
CA PHE A 93 -12.37 -4.49 -4.10
C PHE A 93 -12.89 -3.56 -5.22
N LYS A 94 -12.40 -3.71 -6.45
CA LYS A 94 -12.91 -3.03 -7.64
C LYS A 94 -14.36 -3.42 -7.91
N SER A 95 -14.73 -4.69 -7.69
CA SER A 95 -16.12 -5.15 -7.78
C SER A 95 -17.02 -4.45 -6.75
N LEU A 96 -16.55 -4.30 -5.51
CA LEU A 96 -17.24 -3.52 -4.46
C LEU A 96 -17.36 -2.03 -4.83
N LEU A 97 -16.32 -1.42 -5.38
CA LEU A 97 -16.36 -0.02 -5.85
C LEU A 97 -17.23 0.15 -7.10
N SER A 98 -17.30 -0.85 -7.99
CA SER A 98 -18.18 -0.87 -9.16
C SER A 98 -19.65 -0.99 -8.78
N TYR A 99 -19.97 -1.72 -7.70
CA TYR A 99 -21.34 -1.85 -7.17
C TYR A 99 -21.92 -0.52 -6.67
N SER A 100 -21.06 0.46 -6.38
CA SER A 100 -21.47 1.81 -5.98
C SER A 100 -21.88 2.72 -7.14
N ASN A 101 -21.90 2.24 -8.40
CA ASN A 101 -22.25 2.97 -9.62
C ASN A 101 -21.43 4.25 -9.90
N ARG A 102 -20.29 4.46 -9.23
CA ARG A 102 -19.52 5.72 -9.33
C ARG A 102 -18.23 5.64 -10.13
N PHE A 103 -17.73 4.45 -10.48
CA PHE A 103 -16.42 4.32 -11.11
C PHE A 103 -16.39 3.20 -12.16
N HIS A 104 -16.19 3.57 -13.42
CA HIS A 104 -15.81 2.64 -14.49
C HIS A 104 -14.30 2.40 -14.41
N PHE A 105 -13.90 1.20 -14.02
CA PHE A 105 -12.51 0.75 -14.09
C PHE A 105 -12.27 0.09 -15.45
N ASN A 106 -11.23 0.51 -16.17
CA ASN A 106 -10.73 -0.28 -17.30
C ASN A 106 -10.02 -1.52 -16.73
N ASN A 107 -10.41 -2.72 -17.19
CA ASN A 107 -9.85 -4.00 -16.77
C ASN A 107 -8.43 -4.21 -17.31
N ALA A 108 -7.47 -3.43 -16.82
CA ALA A 108 -6.06 -3.66 -17.08
C ALA A 108 -5.45 -4.52 -15.95
N THR A 109 -4.75 -5.58 -16.34
CA THR A 109 -4.06 -6.48 -15.41
C THR A 109 -2.89 -5.77 -14.71
N PHE A 110 -2.45 -6.29 -13.56
CA PHE A 110 -1.26 -5.78 -12.86
C PHE A 110 -0.06 -5.64 -13.81
N THR A 111 0.15 -6.65 -14.65
CA THR A 111 1.22 -6.68 -15.67
C THR A 111 1.10 -5.52 -16.66
N GLU A 112 -0.11 -5.17 -17.13
CA GLU A 112 -0.30 -4.04 -18.03
C GLU A 112 0.00 -2.70 -17.37
N HIS A 113 -0.41 -2.51 -16.12
CA HIS A 113 -0.09 -1.30 -15.36
C HIS A 113 1.43 -1.15 -15.15
N MET A 114 2.10 -2.26 -14.85
CA MET A 114 3.56 -2.32 -14.73
C MET A 114 4.26 -1.98 -16.04
N LEU A 115 3.83 -2.58 -17.16
CA LEU A 115 4.40 -2.34 -18.49
C LEU A 115 4.18 -0.89 -18.95
N LYS A 116 2.98 -0.32 -18.75
CA LYS A 116 2.70 1.09 -19.05
C LYS A 116 3.59 2.03 -18.23
N ALA A 117 3.87 1.67 -16.98
CA ALA A 117 4.76 2.43 -16.11
C ALA A 117 6.26 2.17 -16.38
N SER A 118 6.59 1.34 -17.38
CA SER A 118 7.97 0.91 -17.68
C SER A 118 8.66 0.20 -16.51
N PHE A 119 7.90 -0.41 -15.60
CA PHE A 119 8.44 -1.21 -14.52
C PHE A 119 8.65 -2.65 -14.96
N SER A 120 9.86 -3.16 -14.76
CA SER A 120 10.10 -4.60 -14.88
C SER A 120 9.40 -5.33 -13.74
N PRO A 121 8.51 -6.31 -14.02
CA PRO A 121 7.80 -7.05 -12.98
C PRO A 121 8.75 -7.88 -12.09
N PHE A 122 9.98 -8.12 -12.56
CA PHE A 122 10.99 -8.89 -11.85
C PHE A 122 11.83 -8.05 -10.86
N ASN A 123 11.77 -6.72 -10.95
CA ASN A 123 12.51 -5.84 -10.06
C ASN A 123 11.61 -5.35 -8.92
N ASN A 124 11.37 -6.22 -7.93
CA ASN A 124 10.54 -5.92 -6.78
C ASN A 124 11.30 -6.14 -5.46
N ASN A 125 11.45 -5.08 -4.67
CA ASN A 125 12.17 -5.04 -3.41
C ASN A 125 11.26 -4.65 -2.23
N TRP A 126 9.94 -4.83 -2.37
CA TRP A 126 8.93 -4.50 -1.35
C TRP A 126 9.24 -4.98 0.07
N ASN A 127 9.94 -6.12 0.21
CA ASN A 127 10.29 -6.74 1.48
C ASN A 127 11.68 -6.38 2.01
N LYS A 128 12.46 -5.58 1.28
CA LYS A 128 13.82 -5.15 1.68
C LYS A 128 13.79 -3.76 2.29
N VAL A 129 12.94 -3.57 3.29
CA VAL A 129 12.71 -2.28 3.95
C VAL A 129 13.93 -1.90 4.78
N TYR A 130 14.35 -0.65 4.66
CA TYR A 130 15.41 -0.05 5.47
C TYR A 130 14.80 0.92 6.49
N ASP A 131 15.20 0.81 7.75
CA ASP A 131 14.77 1.70 8.82
C ASP A 131 15.92 2.64 9.20
N PHE A 132 15.69 3.95 9.04
CA PHE A 132 16.64 4.99 9.42
C PHE A 132 16.70 5.24 10.93
N THR A 133 15.68 4.83 11.67
CA THR A 133 15.52 5.10 13.11
C THR A 133 15.09 3.82 13.84
N PRO A 134 15.89 2.74 13.77
CA PRO A 134 15.54 1.48 14.40
C PRO A 134 15.41 1.64 15.91
N ASP A 135 14.41 1.00 16.49
CA ASP A 135 14.20 0.92 17.94
C ASP A 135 14.83 -0.40 18.45
N GLU A 136 15.64 -0.29 19.51
CA GLU A 136 16.39 -1.44 20.07
C GLU A 136 15.47 -2.45 20.77
N SER A 137 14.28 -2.03 21.18
CA SER A 137 13.35 -2.85 21.97
C SER A 137 12.34 -3.61 21.12
N LEU A 138 11.80 -2.98 20.07
CA LEU A 138 10.78 -3.54 19.21
C LEU A 138 10.98 -3.05 17.76
N PRO A 139 10.91 -3.93 16.75
CA PRO A 139 11.03 -3.50 15.37
C PRO A 139 9.88 -2.54 14.98
N ASN A 140 10.22 -1.47 14.27
CA ASN A 140 9.25 -0.48 13.80
C ASN A 140 8.38 -0.98 12.64
N PHE A 141 8.80 -2.06 11.98
CA PHE A 141 8.07 -2.67 10.89
C PHE A 141 8.15 -4.20 10.90
N GLU A 142 7.20 -4.83 10.21
CA GLU A 142 7.23 -6.24 9.91
C GLU A 142 6.93 -6.52 8.43
N ILE A 143 7.46 -7.63 7.95
CA ILE A 143 7.14 -8.17 6.62
C ILE A 143 6.07 -9.23 6.81
N CYS A 144 4.86 -8.98 6.31
CA CYS A 144 3.75 -9.89 6.49
C CYS A 144 3.64 -10.84 5.29
N SER A 145 3.68 -12.15 5.54
CA SER A 145 3.35 -13.16 4.53
C SER A 145 1.86 -13.15 4.23
N THR A 146 1.49 -13.19 2.95
CA THR A 146 0.11 -13.08 2.47
C THR A 146 -0.81 -14.22 2.93
N VAL A 147 -0.24 -15.34 3.41
CA VAL A 147 -0.98 -16.59 3.69
C VAL A 147 -1.53 -16.62 5.12
N SER A 148 -0.75 -16.19 6.12
CA SER A 148 -1.10 -16.32 7.54
C SER A 148 -2.17 -15.33 8.01
N ASP A 149 -2.15 -14.10 7.50
CA ASP A 149 -3.14 -13.08 7.88
C ASP A 149 -4.51 -13.30 7.22
N LEU A 150 -4.54 -14.03 6.10
CA LEU A 150 -5.76 -14.43 5.38
C LEU A 150 -6.60 -15.41 6.20
N LEU A 151 -5.94 -16.33 6.92
CA LEU A 151 -6.59 -17.25 7.84
C LEU A 151 -7.14 -16.54 9.08
N ARG A 152 -6.45 -15.51 9.58
CA ARG A 152 -6.94 -14.70 10.71
C ARG A 152 -8.17 -13.87 10.34
N SER A 153 -8.18 -13.19 9.20
CA SER A 153 -9.34 -12.40 8.76
C SER A 153 -10.54 -13.26 8.34
N ALA A 154 -10.32 -14.51 7.90
CA ALA A 154 -11.39 -15.44 7.54
C ALA A 154 -11.96 -16.21 8.75
N GLN A 155 -11.34 -16.08 9.93
CA GLN A 155 -11.75 -16.75 11.17
C GLN A 155 -12.36 -15.82 12.21
N GLU A 156 -12.53 -14.52 11.94
CA GLU A 156 -13.42 -13.71 12.76
C GLU A 156 -14.87 -14.00 12.35
N PRO A 157 -15.66 -14.71 13.19
CA PRO A 157 -17.08 -14.85 12.92
C PRO A 157 -17.71 -13.46 12.97
N LEU A 158 -18.64 -13.21 12.04
CA LEU A 158 -19.59 -12.10 12.12
C LEU A 158 -20.14 -12.06 13.55
N GLY A 159 -19.62 -11.11 14.34
CA GLY A 159 -20.05 -10.87 15.70
C GLY A 159 -21.52 -10.47 15.68
N VAL A 160 -22.35 -11.39 16.14
CA VAL A 160 -23.67 -11.10 16.67
C VAL A 160 -23.48 -10.23 17.90
N GLN A 161 -23.86 -8.96 17.83
CA GLN A 161 -24.48 -8.21 18.91
C GLN A 161 -25.55 -7.28 18.33
#